data_AF-A0A382VXT5-F1
#
_entry.id   AF-A0A382VXT5-F1
#
_cell.length_a   1.000
_cell.length_b   1.000
_cell.length_c   1.000
_cell.angle_alpha   90.00
_cell.angle_beta   90.00
_cell.angle_gamma   90.00
#
_symmetry.space_group_name_H-M   'P 1'
#
loop_
_entity.id
_entity.type
_entity.pdbx_description
1 polymer ?
#
loop_
_entity_poly.entity_id
_entity_poly.type
_entity_poly.pdbx_seq_one_letter_code
_entity_poly.pdbx_strand_id
1 'polypeptide(L)'
;VAIQPLELNLDICPKRRFEIIDVSAMIRDEVGDELSQFRKAAYCSFHTTAGYLEQGVCARLGHSRKQLYPFIRAVQKIFPYDAGYFHDRMQLRDELSESQKEREPVNADSHLTFIGAGLKNCVTYLNRSDEPVYFIELDGIYKDYVRNRRTMIMAYNNTEIVHRGRVAIPVENGHAIDSFNLKDARYGLFDKLEDWSRQYGVDRGCIDIRLAPEEDHAGMTVNE
;
A
#
# COMPACT_ATOMS: atom_id res chain seq x y z
N VAL A 1 -25.45 -9.23 -20.37
CA VAL A 1 -25.60 -8.61 -19.02
C VAL A 1 -24.20 -8.24 -18.55
N ALA A 2 -23.97 -7.00 -18.11
CA ALA A 2 -22.65 -6.61 -17.60
C ALA A 2 -22.44 -7.28 -16.24
N ILE A 3 -21.32 -8.01 -16.09
CA ILE A 3 -20.93 -8.63 -14.82
C ILE A 3 -20.54 -7.50 -13.86
N GLN A 4 -21.15 -7.48 -12.67
CA GLN A 4 -20.81 -6.52 -11.62
C GLN A 4 -19.38 -6.80 -11.11
N PRO A 5 -18.61 -5.76 -10.73
CA PRO A 5 -17.28 -5.97 -10.17
C PRO A 5 -17.37 -6.78 -8.87
N LEU A 6 -16.35 -7.58 -8.61
CA LEU A 6 -16.24 -8.39 -7.39
C LEU A 6 -15.29 -7.71 -6.42
N GLU A 7 -15.73 -7.53 -5.18
CA GLU A 7 -14.90 -7.02 -4.08
C GLU A 7 -14.67 -8.13 -3.06
N LEU A 8 -13.42 -8.31 -2.65
CA LEU A 8 -13.00 -9.27 -1.64
C LEU A 8 -12.10 -8.60 -0.63
N ASN A 9 -12.24 -9.00 0.63
CA ASN A 9 -11.38 -8.54 1.71
C ASN A 9 -10.69 -9.77 2.31
N LEU A 10 -9.37 -9.80 2.29
CA LEU A 10 -8.59 -10.90 2.87
C LEU A 10 -7.92 -10.42 4.15
N ASP A 11 -8.06 -11.23 5.19
CA ASP A 11 -7.26 -11.12 6.40
C ASP A 11 -6.03 -12.03 6.27
N ILE A 12 -4.87 -11.46 6.54
CA ILE A 12 -3.56 -12.07 6.40
C ILE A 12 -2.89 -12.03 7.78
N CYS A 13 -2.52 -13.20 8.28
CA CYS A 13 -1.77 -13.38 9.52
C CYS A 13 -0.35 -13.87 9.16
N PRO A 14 0.65 -12.97 9.16
CA PRO A 14 2.02 -13.34 8.83
C PRO A 14 2.60 -14.34 9.82
N LYS A 15 3.46 -15.23 9.32
CA LYS A 15 4.16 -16.25 10.12
C LYS A 15 5.59 -15.88 10.44
N ARG A 16 6.06 -14.75 9.89
CA ARG A 16 7.43 -14.22 10.05
C ARG A 16 7.40 -12.71 9.98
N ARG A 17 8.47 -12.07 10.46
CA ARG A 17 8.67 -10.62 10.28
C ARG A 17 8.68 -10.24 8.79
N PHE A 18 9.54 -10.89 8.01
CA PHE A 18 9.55 -10.75 6.55
C PHE A 18 8.91 -11.98 5.90
N GLU A 19 7.86 -11.77 5.12
CA GLU A 19 7.17 -12.83 4.40
C GLU A 19 6.70 -12.39 3.01
N ILE A 20 6.76 -13.32 2.06
CA ILE A 20 6.16 -13.17 0.73
C ILE A 20 4.96 -14.10 0.70
N ILE A 21 3.76 -13.55 0.61
CA ILE A 21 2.49 -14.26 0.78
C ILE A 21 1.77 -14.30 -0.56
N ASP A 22 1.44 -15.50 -1.04
CA ASP A 22 0.72 -15.68 -2.31
C ASP A 22 -0.76 -15.41 -2.09
N VAL A 23 -1.20 -14.18 -2.38
CA VAL A 23 -2.62 -13.82 -2.21
C VAL A 23 -3.50 -14.42 -3.29
N SER A 24 -2.95 -14.77 -4.47
CA SER A 24 -3.72 -15.47 -5.50
C SER A 24 -4.11 -16.87 -5.04
N ALA A 25 -3.25 -17.56 -4.29
CA ALA A 25 -3.62 -18.81 -3.64
C ALA A 25 -4.72 -18.61 -2.59
N MET A 26 -4.59 -17.61 -1.72
CA MET A 26 -5.62 -17.30 -0.72
C MET A 26 -6.99 -17.00 -1.33
N ILE A 27 -7.01 -16.23 -2.43
CA ILE A 27 -8.26 -15.93 -3.15
C ILE A 27 -8.90 -17.19 -3.70
N ARG A 28 -8.12 -18.10 -4.30
CA ARG A 28 -8.65 -19.38 -4.81
C ARG A 28 -9.20 -20.25 -3.68
N ASP A 29 -8.57 -20.24 -2.52
CA ASP A 29 -9.06 -20.99 -1.36
C ASP A 29 -10.38 -20.41 -0.82
N GLU A 30 -10.60 -19.10 -0.95
CA GLU A 30 -11.80 -18.41 -0.44
C GLU A 30 -12.99 -18.41 -1.42
N VAL A 31 -12.74 -18.13 -2.70
CA VAL A 31 -13.79 -17.95 -3.72
C VAL A 31 -13.56 -18.76 -5.01
N GLY A 32 -12.58 -19.66 -5.04
CA GLY A 32 -12.26 -20.45 -6.24
C GLY A 32 -11.82 -19.59 -7.42
N ASP A 33 -12.34 -19.90 -8.61
CA ASP A 33 -11.97 -19.24 -9.86
C ASP A 33 -12.81 -17.99 -10.18
N GLU A 34 -13.55 -17.43 -9.21
CA GLU A 34 -14.46 -16.29 -9.45
C GLU A 34 -13.77 -15.06 -10.03
N LEU A 35 -12.48 -14.85 -9.78
CA LEU A 35 -11.74 -13.75 -10.38
C LEU A 35 -11.56 -13.93 -11.90
N SER A 36 -11.49 -15.17 -12.39
CA SER A 36 -11.13 -15.48 -13.79
C SER A 36 -12.07 -14.86 -14.83
N GLN A 37 -13.30 -14.49 -14.44
CA GLN A 37 -14.26 -13.80 -15.29
C GLN A 37 -13.93 -12.32 -15.55
N PHE A 38 -12.99 -11.75 -14.79
CA PHE A 38 -12.59 -10.35 -14.89
C PHE A 38 -11.23 -10.20 -15.55
N ARG A 39 -11.09 -9.17 -16.40
CA ARG A 39 -9.84 -8.83 -17.09
C ARG A 39 -8.76 -8.26 -16.18
N LYS A 40 -9.16 -7.57 -15.11
CA LYS A 40 -8.25 -6.84 -14.20
C LYS A 40 -8.63 -7.08 -12.75
N ALA A 41 -7.63 -6.98 -11.88
CA ALA A 41 -7.82 -6.92 -10.44
C ALA A 41 -6.94 -5.81 -9.85
N ALA A 42 -7.54 -4.93 -9.07
CA ALA A 42 -6.81 -4.00 -8.22
C ALA A 42 -6.60 -4.62 -6.84
N TYR A 43 -5.39 -4.51 -6.31
CA TYR A 43 -5.01 -5.00 -5.00
C TYR A 43 -4.61 -3.81 -4.13
N CYS A 44 -5.22 -3.70 -2.95
CA CYS A 44 -5.15 -2.53 -2.08
C CYS A 44 -4.72 -2.94 -0.67
N SER A 45 -3.46 -2.72 -0.35
CA SER A 45 -2.90 -2.82 0.99
C SER A 45 -3.16 -1.55 1.80
N PHE A 46 -3.62 -1.72 3.03
CA PHE A 46 -3.87 -0.64 3.99
C PHE A 46 -2.67 -0.34 4.90
N HIS A 47 -1.47 -0.80 4.54
CA HIS A 47 -0.28 -0.78 5.40
C HIS A 47 0.89 -0.06 4.73
N THR A 48 1.77 0.56 5.50
CA THR A 48 2.95 1.27 4.95
C THR A 48 4.25 0.48 5.07
N THR A 49 4.18 -0.71 5.64
CA THR A 49 5.26 -1.69 5.74
C THR A 49 4.90 -3.03 5.09
N ALA A 50 3.74 -3.11 4.44
CA ALA A 50 3.32 -4.30 3.72
C ALA A 50 2.50 -3.93 2.48
N GLY A 51 2.71 -4.61 1.36
CA GLY A 51 2.02 -4.25 0.11
C GLY A 51 2.52 -5.02 -1.09
N TYR A 52 2.43 -4.40 -2.27
CA TYR A 52 2.60 -5.10 -3.54
C TYR A 52 3.70 -4.50 -4.40
N LEU A 53 4.29 -5.30 -5.27
CA LEU A 53 5.06 -4.79 -6.40
C LEU A 53 4.13 -4.63 -7.61
N GLU A 54 4.51 -3.77 -8.55
CA GLU A 54 3.83 -3.68 -9.84
C GLU A 54 3.96 -4.98 -10.65
N GLN A 55 2.92 -5.36 -11.41
CA GLN A 55 2.92 -6.61 -12.19
C GLN A 55 4.13 -6.72 -13.11
N GLY A 56 4.53 -5.62 -13.75
CA GLY A 56 5.71 -5.59 -14.62
C GLY A 56 7.04 -5.84 -13.89
N VAL A 57 7.13 -5.47 -12.61
CA VAL A 57 8.30 -5.79 -11.77
C VAL A 57 8.31 -7.29 -11.46
N CYS A 58 7.17 -7.85 -11.04
CA CYS A 58 7.03 -9.28 -10.81
C CYS A 58 7.36 -10.10 -12.06
N ALA A 59 6.91 -9.66 -13.25
CA ALA A 59 7.21 -10.30 -14.51
C ALA A 59 8.72 -10.32 -14.83
N ARG A 60 9.43 -9.20 -14.62
CA ARG A 60 10.90 -9.14 -14.77
C ARG A 60 11.64 -10.04 -13.77
N LEU A 61 11.04 -10.29 -12.61
CA LEU A 61 11.54 -11.24 -11.60
C LEU A 61 10.97 -12.66 -11.80
N GLY A 62 10.33 -12.93 -12.95
CA GLY A 62 9.85 -14.25 -13.34
C GLY A 62 8.69 -14.78 -12.50
N HIS A 63 7.89 -13.90 -11.89
CA HIS A 63 6.78 -14.23 -10.98
C HIS A 63 7.17 -15.23 -9.88
N SER A 64 8.45 -15.25 -9.49
CA SER A 64 8.99 -16.30 -8.65
C SER A 64 9.32 -15.77 -7.27
N ARG A 65 8.73 -16.39 -6.24
CA ARG A 65 9.16 -16.17 -4.85
C ARG A 65 10.67 -16.32 -4.67
N LYS A 66 11.32 -17.22 -5.43
CA LYS A 66 12.77 -17.47 -5.38
C LYS A 66 13.59 -16.26 -5.87
N GLN A 67 13.06 -15.43 -6.75
CA GLN A 67 13.72 -14.22 -7.25
C GLN A 67 13.28 -12.96 -6.49
N LEU A 68 12.02 -12.90 -6.07
CA LEU A 68 11.51 -11.81 -5.24
C LEU A 68 12.21 -11.75 -3.88
N TYR A 69 12.47 -12.91 -3.25
CA TYR A 69 13.15 -12.97 -1.97
C TYR A 69 14.53 -12.29 -2.00
N PRO A 70 15.50 -12.68 -2.84
CA PRO A 70 16.80 -12.01 -2.89
C PRO A 70 16.72 -10.55 -3.32
N PHE A 71 15.76 -10.16 -4.16
CA PHE A 71 15.52 -8.75 -4.50
C PHE A 71 15.18 -7.92 -3.25
N ILE A 72 14.15 -8.31 -2.49
CA ILE A 72 13.76 -7.58 -1.28
C ILE A 72 14.88 -7.64 -0.23
N ARG A 73 15.55 -8.79 -0.07
CA ARG A 73 16.69 -8.93 0.84
C ARG A 73 17.86 -8.01 0.47
N ALA A 74 18.08 -7.72 -0.82
CA ALA A 74 19.11 -6.78 -1.24
C ALA A 74 18.78 -5.35 -0.77
N VAL A 75 17.51 -4.93 -0.89
CA VAL A 75 17.06 -3.63 -0.39
C VAL A 75 17.14 -3.55 1.14
N GLN A 76 16.74 -4.60 1.86
CA GLN A 76 16.89 -4.67 3.33
C GLN A 76 18.35 -4.58 3.81
N LYS A 77 19.34 -4.85 2.96
CA LYS A 77 20.75 -4.62 3.32
C LYS A 77 21.15 -3.14 3.24
N ILE A 78 20.46 -2.36 2.42
CA ILE A 78 20.64 -0.89 2.35
C ILE A 78 20.02 -0.22 3.58
N PHE A 79 18.92 -0.79 4.09
CA PHE A 79 18.22 -0.32 5.29
C PHE A 79 18.21 -1.40 6.37
N PRO A 80 19.32 -1.60 7.10
CA PRO A 80 19.41 -2.67 8.10
C PRO A 80 18.43 -2.47 9.24
N TYR A 81 17.89 -3.58 9.73
CA TYR A 81 17.11 -3.59 10.97
C TYR A 81 17.90 -3.00 12.14
N ASP A 82 17.25 -2.19 12.98
CA ASP A 82 17.81 -1.60 14.19
C ASP A 82 19.09 -0.76 13.96
N ALA A 83 19.12 0.00 12.86
CA ALA A 83 20.27 0.86 12.52
C ALA A 83 20.25 2.23 13.24
N GLY A 84 19.48 2.37 14.34
CA GLY A 84 19.39 3.61 15.12
C GLY A 84 18.55 4.72 14.48
N TYR A 85 17.54 4.35 13.68
CA TYR A 85 16.62 5.30 13.05
C TYR A 85 15.86 6.14 14.09
N PHE A 86 15.59 7.40 13.75
CA PHE A 86 14.81 8.28 14.64
C PHE A 86 13.37 7.80 14.83
N HIS A 87 12.76 7.22 13.80
CA HIS A 87 11.42 6.63 13.86
C HIS A 87 11.31 5.52 14.92
N ASP A 88 12.38 4.78 15.18
CA ASP A 88 12.39 3.70 16.17
C ASP A 88 12.51 4.22 17.62
N ARG A 89 12.66 5.53 17.83
CA ARG A 89 12.72 6.17 19.15
C ARG A 89 11.31 6.40 19.69
N MET A 90 10.71 5.37 20.27
CA MET A 90 9.32 5.38 20.78
C MET A 90 8.99 6.55 21.72
N GLN A 91 9.98 7.05 22.47
CA GLN A 91 9.81 8.21 23.35
C GLN A 91 9.55 9.53 22.60
N LEU A 92 9.82 9.59 21.29
CA LEU A 92 9.56 10.73 20.41
C LEU A 92 8.26 10.58 19.61
N ARG A 93 7.55 9.45 19.75
CA ARG A 93 6.33 9.13 19.01
C ARG A 93 5.08 9.57 19.78
N ASP A 94 4.82 10.87 19.77
CA ASP A 94 3.70 11.49 20.50
C ASP A 94 2.32 11.10 19.94
N GLU A 95 2.27 10.56 18.72
CA GLU A 95 1.05 10.05 18.10
C GLU A 95 0.59 8.70 18.67
N LEU A 96 1.44 8.02 19.45
CA LEU A 96 1.14 6.74 20.08
C LEU A 96 0.89 6.90 21.57
N SER A 97 -0.17 6.26 22.07
CA SER A 97 -0.33 6.06 23.52
C SER A 97 0.75 5.12 24.07
N GLU A 98 1.00 5.15 25.37
CA GLU A 98 1.99 4.26 26.02
C GLU A 98 1.72 2.78 25.74
N SER A 99 0.44 2.37 25.78
CA SER A 99 0.04 0.99 25.45
C SER A 99 0.30 0.61 23.98
N GLN A 100 0.25 1.59 23.07
CA GLN A 100 0.62 1.37 21.66
C GLN A 100 2.14 1.29 21.51
N LYS A 101 2.90 2.18 22.16
CA LYS A 101 4.38 2.16 22.12
C LYS A 101 4.97 0.82 22.60
N GLU A 102 4.35 0.16 23.57
CA GLU A 102 4.79 -1.17 24.04
C GLU A 102 4.72 -2.26 22.97
N ARG A 103 3.75 -2.14 22.05
CA ARG A 103 3.44 -3.15 21.00
C ARG A 103 3.98 -2.76 19.64
N GLU A 104 4.30 -1.47 19.46
CA GLU A 104 4.76 -0.94 18.21
C GLU A 104 6.17 -1.48 17.87
N PRO A 105 6.35 -2.05 16.67
CA PRO A 105 7.65 -2.53 16.24
C PRO A 105 8.60 -1.37 15.94
N VAL A 106 9.88 -1.62 16.19
CA VAL A 106 10.97 -0.86 15.57
C VAL A 106 11.04 -1.28 14.09
N ASN A 107 10.36 -0.52 13.24
CA ASN A 107 10.08 -0.88 11.85
C ASN A 107 10.47 0.20 10.84
N ALA A 108 11.31 1.17 11.23
CA ALA A 108 11.82 2.17 10.30
C ALA A 108 12.50 1.54 9.06
N ASP A 109 13.26 0.46 9.26
CA ASP A 109 13.84 -0.35 8.19
C ASP A 109 12.80 -0.86 7.19
N SER A 110 11.59 -1.16 7.68
CA SER A 110 10.49 -1.73 6.91
C SER A 110 9.81 -0.67 6.08
N HIS A 111 9.56 0.53 6.63
CA HIS A 111 9.09 1.67 5.84
C HIS A 111 10.10 2.04 4.75
N LEU A 112 11.39 2.10 5.08
CA LEU A 112 12.44 2.43 4.11
C LEU A 112 12.59 1.34 3.05
N THR A 113 12.48 0.07 3.43
CA THR A 113 12.45 -1.05 2.47
C THR A 113 11.22 -0.98 1.58
N PHE A 114 10.04 -0.63 2.12
CA PHE A 114 8.82 -0.46 1.35
C PHE A 114 9.01 0.58 0.24
N ILE A 115 9.49 1.76 0.61
CA ILE A 115 9.77 2.85 -0.34
C ILE A 115 10.88 2.45 -1.31
N GLY A 116 12.01 1.98 -0.79
CA GLY A 116 13.21 1.68 -1.57
C GLY A 116 13.08 0.51 -2.53
N ALA A 117 12.24 -0.48 -2.21
CA ALA A 117 11.93 -1.59 -3.10
C ALA A 117 10.86 -1.25 -4.14
N GLY A 118 10.25 -0.06 -4.04
CA GLY A 118 9.15 0.38 -4.90
C GLY A 118 7.85 -0.36 -4.62
N LEU A 119 7.62 -0.80 -3.38
CA LEU A 119 6.33 -1.36 -2.99
C LEU A 119 5.24 -0.27 -3.02
N LYS A 120 4.02 -0.72 -3.27
CA LYS A 120 2.84 0.11 -3.45
C LYS A 120 1.69 -0.41 -2.61
N ASN A 121 0.91 0.52 -2.08
CA ASN A 121 -0.35 0.22 -1.43
C ASN A 121 -1.37 -0.33 -2.44
N CYS A 122 -1.50 0.35 -3.58
CA CYS A 122 -2.45 -0.01 -4.61
C CYS A 122 -1.73 -0.36 -5.91
N VAL A 123 -2.03 -1.53 -6.49
CA VAL A 123 -1.53 -1.98 -7.79
C VAL A 123 -2.67 -2.55 -8.62
N THR A 124 -2.60 -2.41 -9.94
CA THR A 124 -3.56 -3.05 -10.87
C THR A 124 -2.85 -4.09 -11.72
N TYR A 125 -3.38 -5.30 -11.70
CA TYR A 125 -2.88 -6.41 -12.51
C TYR A 125 -3.85 -6.69 -13.63
N LEU A 126 -3.31 -7.06 -14.80
CA LEU A 126 -4.05 -7.91 -15.73
C LEU A 126 -4.25 -9.25 -15.04
N ASN A 127 -5.51 -9.64 -14.89
CA ASN A 127 -5.84 -10.84 -14.16
C ASN A 127 -5.46 -12.08 -14.99
N ARG A 128 -4.55 -12.89 -14.44
CA ARG A 128 -4.03 -14.10 -15.06
C ARG A 128 -4.01 -15.19 -13.99
N SER A 129 -4.86 -16.20 -14.13
CA SER A 129 -5.07 -17.23 -13.12
C SER A 129 -3.83 -18.09 -12.85
N ASP A 130 -2.90 -18.13 -13.81
CA ASP A 130 -1.63 -18.86 -13.75
C ASP A 130 -0.47 -18.04 -13.17
N GLU A 131 -0.64 -16.72 -12.99
CA GLU A 131 0.39 -15.85 -12.40
C GLU A 131 0.08 -15.56 -10.92
N PRO A 132 1.06 -15.75 -10.00
CA PRO A 132 0.88 -15.37 -8.61
C PRO A 132 0.96 -13.85 -8.41
N VAL A 133 0.15 -13.36 -7.47
CA VAL A 133 0.25 -12.03 -6.89
C VAL A 133 0.74 -12.18 -5.46
N TYR A 134 1.83 -11.48 -5.13
CA TYR A 134 2.46 -11.59 -3.82
C TYR A 134 2.25 -10.33 -2.99
N PHE A 135 1.72 -10.51 -1.79
CA PHE A 135 1.74 -9.52 -0.73
C PHE A 135 3.06 -9.66 0.04
N ILE A 136 3.83 -8.57 0.10
CA ILE A 136 5.14 -8.52 0.73
C ILE A 136 4.95 -7.88 2.11
N GLU A 137 5.12 -8.68 3.17
CA GLU A 137 5.10 -8.25 4.56
C GLU A 137 6.54 -8.03 5.05
N LEU A 138 6.82 -6.90 5.71
CA LEU A 138 8.17 -6.54 6.15
C LEU A 138 8.35 -6.52 7.68
N ASP A 139 7.28 -6.39 8.46
CA ASP A 139 7.29 -6.34 9.94
C ASP A 139 6.17 -7.18 10.59
N GLY A 140 5.82 -8.32 9.99
CA GLY A 140 4.64 -9.11 10.35
C GLY A 140 4.62 -9.72 11.76
N ILE A 141 5.79 -9.97 12.36
CA ILE A 141 5.93 -10.45 13.73
C ILE A 141 6.96 -9.58 14.45
N TYR A 142 6.59 -9.10 15.63
CA TYR A 142 7.45 -8.35 16.54
C TYR A 142 7.27 -8.85 17.98
N LYS A 143 8.33 -9.41 18.56
CA LYS A 143 8.27 -10.11 19.86
C LYS A 143 7.15 -11.18 19.83
N ASP A 144 6.23 -11.14 20.79
CA ASP A 144 5.08 -12.05 20.88
C ASP A 144 3.84 -11.52 20.13
N TYR A 145 3.96 -10.37 19.44
CA TYR A 145 2.87 -9.78 18.69
C TYR A 145 2.95 -10.16 17.21
N VAL A 146 1.83 -10.67 16.69
CA VAL A 146 1.64 -10.97 15.28
C VAL A 146 0.69 -9.93 14.69
N ARG A 147 1.12 -9.27 13.61
CA ARG A 147 0.29 -8.30 12.89
C ARG A 147 -0.93 -9.00 12.29
N ASN A 148 -2.08 -8.35 12.33
CA ASN A 148 -3.21 -8.72 11.48
C ASN A 148 -3.26 -7.73 10.31
N ARG A 149 -3.08 -8.23 9.10
CA ARG A 149 -3.08 -7.43 7.88
C ARG A 149 -4.37 -7.65 7.14
N ARG A 150 -4.96 -6.56 6.67
CA ARG A 150 -6.06 -6.61 5.72
C ARG A 150 -5.61 -6.12 4.35
N THR A 151 -6.11 -6.74 3.30
CA THR A 151 -6.02 -6.25 1.93
C THR A 151 -7.37 -6.39 1.23
N MET A 152 -7.67 -5.47 0.32
CA MET A 152 -8.87 -5.50 -0.50
C MET A 152 -8.49 -5.79 -1.95
N ILE A 153 -9.28 -6.62 -2.61
CA ILE A 153 -9.16 -6.96 -4.02
C ILE A 153 -10.44 -6.53 -4.72
N MET A 154 -10.32 -5.75 -5.79
CA MET A 154 -11.42 -5.35 -6.64
C MET A 154 -11.18 -5.90 -8.04
N ALA A 155 -11.97 -6.89 -8.47
CA ALA A 155 -11.91 -7.46 -9.81
C ALA A 155 -12.95 -6.81 -10.73
N TYR A 156 -12.51 -6.38 -11.91
CA TYR A 156 -13.33 -5.59 -12.83
C TYR A 156 -12.87 -5.76 -14.28
N ASN A 157 -13.71 -5.33 -15.22
CA ASN A 157 -13.41 -5.44 -16.64
C ASN A 157 -12.89 -4.13 -17.25
N ASN A 158 -13.48 -3.00 -16.87
CA ASN A 158 -13.16 -1.68 -17.40
C ASN A 158 -13.24 -0.62 -16.29
N THR A 159 -12.56 0.51 -16.53
CA THR A 159 -12.63 1.72 -15.71
C THR A 159 -12.77 2.91 -16.63
N GLU A 160 -13.44 3.95 -16.16
CA GLU A 160 -13.54 5.23 -16.84
C GLU A 160 -13.15 6.35 -15.89
N ILE A 161 -12.60 7.43 -16.44
CA ILE A 161 -12.23 8.59 -15.64
C ILE A 161 -13.40 9.56 -15.67
N VAL A 162 -14.11 9.65 -14.55
CA VAL A 162 -15.30 10.50 -14.40
C VAL A 162 -14.95 11.95 -14.08
N HIS A 163 -13.78 12.19 -13.47
CA HIS A 163 -13.32 13.53 -13.13
C HIS A 163 -11.79 13.64 -13.09
N ARG A 164 -11.28 14.83 -13.39
CA ARG A 164 -9.90 15.25 -13.09
C ARG A 164 -9.95 16.65 -12.52
N GLY A 165 -9.29 16.84 -11.38
CA GLY A 165 -9.18 18.12 -10.71
C GLY A 165 -7.76 18.40 -10.23
N ARG A 166 -7.52 19.65 -9.88
CA ARG A 166 -6.33 20.08 -9.13
C ARG A 166 -6.80 20.67 -7.82
N VAL A 167 -6.10 20.36 -6.73
CA VAL A 167 -6.35 20.92 -5.40
C VAL A 167 -5.06 21.55 -4.94
N ALA A 168 -5.10 22.84 -4.61
CA ALA A 168 -3.96 23.54 -4.04
C ALA A 168 -3.92 23.24 -2.53
N ILE A 169 -2.76 22.80 -2.04
CA ILE A 169 -2.53 22.62 -0.60
C ILE A 169 -1.83 23.88 -0.09
N PRO A 170 -2.44 24.64 0.83
CA PRO A 170 -1.83 25.86 1.35
C PRO A 170 -0.69 25.48 2.30
N VAL A 171 0.53 25.47 1.76
CA VAL A 171 1.75 25.24 2.53
C VAL A 171 2.26 26.58 3.08
N GLU A 172 2.48 26.66 4.39
CA GLU A 172 3.04 27.84 5.03
C GLU A 172 4.58 27.82 4.91
N ASN A 173 5.19 28.92 4.47
CA ASN A 173 6.65 29.02 4.29
C ASN A 173 7.35 29.34 5.62
N GLY A 174 7.56 28.34 6.47
CA GLY A 174 8.29 28.49 7.74
C GLY A 174 9.67 27.82 7.78
N HIS A 175 9.84 26.72 7.02
CA HIS A 175 11.01 25.84 7.13
C HIS A 175 11.55 25.42 5.75
N ALA A 176 12.85 25.12 5.69
CA ALA A 176 13.51 24.69 4.45
C ALA A 176 13.08 23.28 3.97
N ILE A 177 12.62 22.45 4.90
CA ILE A 177 11.99 21.15 4.67
C ILE A 177 10.77 21.11 5.56
N ASP A 178 9.61 20.83 5.00
CA ASP A 178 8.35 20.74 5.72
C ASP A 178 7.55 19.51 5.27
N SER A 179 6.65 19.04 6.12
CA SER A 179 5.80 17.88 5.86
C SER A 179 4.35 18.21 6.20
N PHE A 180 3.49 18.11 5.20
CA PHE A 180 2.08 18.44 5.33
C PHE A 180 1.25 17.17 5.29
N ASN A 181 0.54 16.89 6.39
CA ASN A 181 -0.41 15.79 6.42
C ASN A 181 -1.63 16.14 5.54
N LEU A 182 -1.73 15.52 4.38
CA LEU A 182 -2.84 15.76 3.43
C LEU A 182 -4.23 15.41 3.98
N LYS A 183 -4.32 14.63 5.07
CA LYS A 183 -5.58 14.35 5.79
C LYS A 183 -6.00 15.48 6.73
N ASP A 184 -5.17 16.50 6.93
CA ASP A 184 -5.54 17.63 7.77
C ASP A 184 -6.76 18.34 7.17
N ALA A 185 -7.83 18.42 7.97
CA ALA A 185 -9.10 18.99 7.57
C ALA A 185 -8.97 20.45 7.11
N ARG A 186 -7.94 21.18 7.58
CA ARG A 186 -7.66 22.56 7.15
C ARG A 186 -7.38 22.68 5.65
N TYR A 187 -6.92 21.60 5.01
CA TYR A 187 -6.67 21.59 3.57
C TYR A 187 -7.90 21.21 2.75
N GLY A 188 -8.94 20.64 3.37
CA GLY A 188 -10.18 20.26 2.70
C GLY A 188 -10.03 19.24 1.55
N LEU A 189 -8.87 18.60 1.40
CA LEU A 189 -8.60 17.67 0.30
C LEU A 189 -9.56 16.48 0.33
N PHE A 190 -9.69 15.82 1.49
CA PHE A 190 -10.53 14.64 1.62
C PHE A 190 -12.02 14.96 1.48
N ASP A 191 -12.48 16.08 2.03
CA ASP A 191 -13.86 16.56 1.83
C ASP A 191 -14.13 16.79 0.34
N LYS A 192 -13.17 17.38 -0.38
CA LYS A 192 -13.28 17.60 -1.83
C LYS A 192 -13.35 16.30 -2.62
N LEU A 193 -12.54 15.31 -2.25
CA LEU A 193 -12.54 13.98 -2.86
C LEU A 193 -13.88 13.26 -2.60
N GLU A 194 -14.44 13.37 -1.39
CA GLU A 194 -15.74 12.81 -1.04
C GLU A 194 -16.87 13.49 -1.82
N ASP A 195 -16.87 14.81 -1.92
CA ASP A 195 -17.81 15.59 -2.73
C ASP A 195 -17.78 15.15 -4.20
N TRP A 196 -16.59 14.99 -4.77
CA TRP A 196 -16.45 14.47 -6.13
C TRP A 196 -16.98 13.04 -6.25
N SER A 197 -16.64 12.15 -5.32
CA SER A 197 -17.14 10.77 -5.32
C SER A 197 -18.67 10.74 -5.36
N ARG A 198 -19.34 11.54 -4.51
CA ARG A 198 -20.80 11.67 -4.46
C ARG A 198 -21.37 12.30 -5.73
N GLN A 199 -20.79 13.42 -6.19
CA GLN A 199 -21.24 14.16 -7.36
C GLN A 199 -21.22 13.31 -8.63
N TYR A 200 -20.20 12.46 -8.79
CA TYR A 200 -20.03 11.60 -9.97
C TYR A 200 -20.58 10.18 -9.77
N GLY A 201 -21.26 9.91 -8.64
CA GLY A 201 -21.91 8.63 -8.38
C GLY A 201 -20.94 7.44 -8.31
N VAL A 202 -19.74 7.66 -7.78
CA VAL A 202 -18.71 6.61 -7.67
C VAL A 202 -19.01 5.73 -6.44
N ASP A 203 -19.67 4.60 -6.67
CA ASP A 203 -19.86 3.57 -5.64
C ASP A 203 -18.59 2.73 -5.43
N ARG A 204 -17.88 2.42 -6.52
CA ARG A 204 -16.61 1.67 -6.51
C ARG A 204 -15.66 2.30 -7.51
N GLY A 205 -14.48 2.69 -7.05
CA GLY A 205 -13.52 3.37 -7.90
C GLY A 205 -12.15 3.49 -7.26
N CYS A 206 -11.26 4.18 -7.97
CA CYS A 206 -9.92 4.52 -7.51
C CYS A 206 -9.72 6.02 -7.65
N ILE A 207 -9.08 6.62 -6.65
CA ILE A 207 -8.63 7.99 -6.69
C ILE A 207 -7.13 7.96 -6.90
N ASP A 208 -6.68 8.44 -8.06
CA ASP A 208 -5.26 8.65 -8.36
C ASP A 208 -4.88 10.07 -7.95
N ILE A 209 -4.01 10.16 -6.94
CA ILE A 209 -3.44 11.42 -6.46
C ILE A 209 -1.99 11.45 -6.90
N ARG A 210 -1.58 12.58 -7.47
CA ARG A 210 -0.21 12.85 -7.88
C ARG A 210 0.11 14.32 -7.68
N LEU A 211 1.38 14.59 -7.40
CA LEU A 211 1.91 15.95 -7.47
C LEU A 211 1.75 16.49 -8.89
N ALA A 212 1.57 17.81 -9.00
CA ALA A 212 1.50 18.45 -10.30
C ALA A 212 2.86 18.28 -11.02
N PRO A 213 2.90 18.11 -12.35
CA PRO A 213 4.16 17.92 -13.09
C PRO A 213 5.20 19.03 -12.88
N GLU A 214 4.75 20.22 -12.51
CA GLU A 214 5.56 21.40 -12.20
C GLU A 214 6.16 21.41 -10.77
N GLU A 215 5.82 20.43 -9.92
CA GLU A 215 6.37 20.31 -8.57
C GLU A 215 7.73 19.59 -8.57
N ASP A 216 8.82 20.35 -8.48
CA ASP A 216 10.19 19.82 -8.57
C ASP A 216 10.83 19.50 -7.20
N HIS A 217 10.30 20.08 -6.12
CA HIS A 217 10.89 20.01 -4.77
C HIS A 217 9.92 19.45 -3.72
N ALA A 218 8.91 18.72 -4.17
CA ALA A 218 7.94 18.06 -3.32
C ALA A 218 8.00 16.53 -3.51
N GLY A 219 7.80 15.82 -2.41
CA GLY A 219 7.57 14.38 -2.41
C GLY A 219 6.22 14.10 -1.76
N MET A 220 5.48 13.13 -2.30
CA MET A 220 4.26 12.63 -1.68
C MET A 220 4.49 11.20 -1.22
N THR A 221 4.26 10.97 0.07
CA THR A 221 4.38 9.65 0.69
C THR A 221 3.09 9.33 1.43
N VAL A 222 2.79 8.04 1.55
CA VAL A 222 1.75 7.55 2.44
C VAL A 222 2.47 7.12 3.72
N ASN A 223 2.07 7.70 4.85
CA ASN A 223 2.54 7.30 6.17
C ASN A 223 1.36 6.77 7.00
N GLU A 224 1.67 5.97 8.01
CA GLU A 224 0.70 5.34 8.93
C GLU A 224 -0.10 6.36 9.75
#